data_AF-A0A936FHR9-F1
#
_entry.id   AF-A0A936FHR9-F1
#
_cell.length_a   1.000
_cell.length_b   1.000
_cell.length_c   1.000
_cell.angle_alpha   90.00
_cell.angle_beta   90.00
_cell.angle_gamma   90.00
#
_symmetry.space_group_name_H-M   'P 1'
#
loop_
_entity.id
_entity.type
_entity.pdbx_description
1 polymer ?
#
loop_
_entity_poly.entity_id
_entity_poly.type
_entity_poly.pdbx_seq_one_letter_code
_entity_poly.pdbx_strand_id
1 'polypeptide(L)' 'MQVFIQTDRNIALTEKQRADFERSLTKAVGHFDARLTRIEAHLSDVNSARGGENDKRCLLEARPSGAPADRRRPPGSNA' A
#
# COMPACT_ATOMS: atom_id res chain seq x y z
N MET A 1 3.99 4.09 12.71
CA MET A 1 3.58 3.71 11.33
C MET A 1 2.05 3.57 11.20
N GLN A 2 1.42 3.94 10.07
CA GLN A 2 -0.02 3.73 9.78
C GLN A 2 -0.24 2.75 8.61
N VAL A 3 -1.24 1.88 8.69
CA VAL A 3 -1.59 0.89 7.63
C VAL A 3 -2.97 1.20 7.06
N PHE A 4 -3.05 1.26 5.73
CA PHE A 4 -4.30 1.45 4.99
C PHE A 4 -4.50 0.28 4.02
N ILE A 5 -5.69 -0.30 4.04
CA ILE A 5 -6.05 -1.41 3.15
C ILE A 5 -7.21 -0.96 2.27
N GLN A 6 -6.93 -0.77 1.00
CA GLN A 6 -7.88 -0.43 -0.05
C GLN A 6 -8.18 -1.68 -0.88
N THR A 7 -9.45 -1.87 -1.17
CA THR A 7 -9.94 -2.96 -2.01
C THR A 7 -10.71 -2.36 -3.17
N ASP A 8 -10.63 -2.99 -4.33
CA ASP A 8 -11.52 -2.66 -5.43
C ASP A 8 -12.95 -3.20 -5.19
N ARG A 9 -13.83 -2.93 -6.15
CA ARG A 9 -15.22 -3.37 -6.15
C ARG A 9 -15.43 -4.89 -6.25
N ASN A 10 -14.38 -5.64 -6.59
CA ASN A 10 -14.44 -7.08 -6.80
C ASN A 10 -13.90 -7.87 -5.60
N ILE A 11 -13.23 -7.20 -4.66
CA ILE A 11 -12.73 -7.81 -3.42
C ILE A 11 -13.52 -7.31 -2.22
N ALA A 12 -14.35 -8.21 -1.67
CA ALA A 12 -14.99 -8.01 -0.38
C ALA A 12 -14.12 -8.61 0.73
N LEU A 13 -13.58 -7.75 1.60
CA LEU A 13 -12.92 -8.19 2.83
C LEU A 13 -13.88 -8.09 4.02
N THR A 14 -14.00 -9.18 4.76
CA THR A 14 -14.61 -9.16 6.09
C THR A 14 -13.69 -8.47 7.10
N GLU A 15 -14.25 -8.01 8.20
CA GLU A 15 -13.49 -7.38 9.28
C GLU A 15 -12.38 -8.28 9.82
N LYS A 16 -12.66 -9.58 9.94
CA LYS A 16 -11.66 -10.57 10.36
C LYS A 16 -10.48 -10.65 9.38
N GLN A 17 -10.78 -10.73 8.08
CA GLN A 17 -9.73 -10.77 7.05
C GLN A 17 -8.93 -9.48 7.02
N ARG A 18 -9.57 -8.32 7.19
CA ARG A 18 -8.89 -7.02 7.29
C ARG A 18 -7.90 -7.01 8.47
N ALA A 19 -8.35 -7.45 9.64
CA ALA A 19 -7.50 -7.50 10.83
C ALA A 19 -6.34 -8.51 10.70
N ASP A 20 -6.57 -9.67 10.07
CA ASP A 20 -5.51 -10.65 9.79
C ASP A 20 -4.48 -10.09 8.80
N PHE A 21 -4.94 -9.36 7.78
CA PHE A 21 -4.08 -8.73 6.80
C PHE A 21 -3.24 -7.61 7.41
N GLU A 22 -3.85 -6.76 8.23
CA GLU A 22 -3.16 -5.69 8.97
C GLU A 22 -2.10 -6.24 9.93
N ARG A 23 -2.43 -7.32 10.68
CA ARG A 23 -1.46 -8.02 11.52
C ARG A 23 -0.29 -8.56 10.71
N SER A 24 -0.56 -9.17 9.56
CA SER A 24 0.46 -9.75 8.69
C SER A 24 1.38 -8.67 8.13
N LEU A 25 0.82 -7.56 7.64
CA LEU A 25 1.58 -6.41 7.15
C LEU A 25 2.43 -5.81 8.27
N THR A 26 1.83 -5.54 9.43
CA THR A 26 2.54 -4.97 10.59
C THR A 26 3.67 -5.87 11.04
N LYS A 27 3.50 -7.19 11.05
CA LYS A 27 4.57 -8.14 11.37
C LYS A 27 5.68 -8.12 10.32
N ALA A 28 5.32 -8.07 9.03
CA ALA A 28 6.27 -8.08 7.92
C ALA A 28 7.12 -6.81 7.87
N VAL A 29 6.55 -5.65 8.15
CA VAL A 29 7.20 -4.33 7.99
C VAL A 29 7.48 -3.60 9.29
N GLY A 30 7.07 -4.15 10.44
CA GLY A 30 7.18 -3.50 11.74
C GLY A 30 8.62 -3.16 12.15
N HIS A 31 9.60 -3.90 11.63
CA HIS A 31 11.02 -3.57 11.81
C HIS A 31 11.44 -2.26 11.11
N PHE A 32 10.62 -1.76 10.19
CA PHE A 32 10.79 -0.46 9.53
C PHE A 32 9.87 0.63 10.10
N ASP A 33 9.16 0.40 11.21
CA ASP A 33 8.26 1.37 11.83
C ASP A 33 8.91 2.76 12.01
N ALA A 34 10.14 2.81 12.52
CA ALA A 34 10.88 4.06 12.69
C ALA A 34 11.19 4.79 11.37
N ARG A 35 11.16 4.06 10.25
CA ARG A 35 11.51 4.52 8.89
C ARG A 35 10.31 4.66 7.97
N LEU A 36 9.11 4.25 8.37
CA LEU A 36 7.90 4.27 7.55
C LEU A 36 6.78 5.03 8.25
N THR A 37 6.24 6.03 7.56
CA THR A 37 5.10 6.80 8.06
C THR A 37 3.78 6.13 7.72
N ARG A 38 3.68 5.57 6.50
CA ARG A 38 2.45 5.01 5.96
C ARG A 38 2.71 3.82 5.04
N ILE A 39 1.84 2.82 5.10
CA ILE A 39 1.78 1.71 4.14
C ILE A 39 0.36 1.62 3.59
N GLU A 40 0.24 1.51 2.27
CA GLU A 40 -1.01 1.36 1.56
C GLU A 40 -0.99 0.04 0.80
N ALA A 41 -1.96 -0.83 1.10
CA ALA A 41 -2.19 -2.08 0.39
C ALA A 41 -3.41 -1.93 -0.50
N HIS A 42 -3.21 -2.04 -1.82
CA HIS A 42 -4.25 -2.00 -2.83
C HIS A 42 -4.50 -3.40 -3.35
N LEU A 43 -5.66 -3.94 -3.01
CA LEU A 43 -6.11 -5.27 -3.42
C LEU A 43 -7.10 -5.12 -4.57
N SER A 44 -6.80 -5.78 -5.68
CA SER A 44 -7.65 -5.79 -6.87
C SER A 44 -7.83 -7.18 -7.45
N ASP A 45 -9.00 -7.47 -8.01
CA ASP A 45 -9.26 -8.69 -8.77
C ASP A 45 -9.29 -8.35 -10.27
N VAL A 46 -8.23 -8.78 -10.98
CA VAL A 46 -7.97 -8.42 -12.38
C VAL A 46 -8.90 -9.15 -13.34
N ASN A 47 -9.40 -10.32 -12.95
CA ASN A 47 -10.09 -11.23 -13.87
C ASN A 47 -11.56 -11.49 -13.54
N SER A 48 -12.05 -11.03 -12.39
CA SER A 48 -13.46 -11.07 -12.00
C SER A 48 -14.12 -12.44 -12.26
N ALA A 49 -14.83 -12.60 -13.39
CA ALA A 49 -15.62 -13.78 -13.73
C ALA A 49 -14.89 -14.83 -14.59
N ARG A 50 -13.69 -14.56 -15.11
CA ARG A 50 -12.90 -15.54 -15.88
C ARG A 50 -11.75 -16.03 -15.01
N GLY A 51 -11.96 -17.15 -14.32
CA GLY A 51 -10.96 -17.72 -13.42
C GLY A 51 -9.62 -18.04 -14.09
N GLY A 52 -8.54 -17.86 -13.35
CA GLY A 52 -7.15 -18.16 -13.70
C GLY A 52 -6.22 -18.08 -12.48
N GLU A 53 -5.00 -18.64 -12.58
CA GLU A 53 -4.08 -18.70 -11.43
C GLU A 53 -3.62 -17.32 -10.89
N ASN A 54 -3.81 -16.25 -11.66
CA ASN A 54 -3.36 -14.88 -11.34
C ASN A 54 -4.52 -13.87 -11.26
N ASP A 55 -5.62 -14.23 -10.62
CA ASP A 55 -6.82 -13.38 -10.59
C ASP A 55 -6.73 -12.23 -9.57
N LYS A 56 -5.84 -12.31 -8.57
CA LYS A 56 -5.76 -11.33 -7.47
C LYS A 56 -4.41 -10.64 -7.47
N ARG A 57 -4.44 -9.31 -7.49
CA ARG A 57 -3.28 -8.44 -7.47
C ARG A 57 -3.25 -7.63 -6.17
N CYS A 58 -2.10 -7.67 -5.50
CA CYS A 58 -1.80 -6.84 -4.33
C CYS A 58 -0.66 -5.90 -4.68
N LEU A 59 -0.89 -4.59 -4.58
CA LEU A 59 0.14 -3.56 -4.69
C LEU A 59 0.38 -2.96 -3.30
N LEU A 60 1.63 -2.94 -2.86
CA LEU A 60 2.04 -2.33 -1.60
C LEU A 60 2.84 -1.07 -1.87
N GLU A 61 2.38 0.06 -1.36
CA GLU A 61 3.09 1.34 -1.40
C GLU A 61 3.53 1.72 0.02
N ALA A 62 4.83 1.92 0.22
CA ALA A 62 5.39 2.32 1.50
C ALA A 62 5.94 3.73 1.41
N ARG A 63 5.66 4.56 2.42
CA ARG A 63 6.13 5.95 2.52
C ARG A 63 7.21 6.09 3.58
N PRO A 64 8.47 6.32 3.19
CA PRO A 64 9.56 6.55 4.12
C PRO A 64 9.34 7.79 4.99
N SER A 65 9.80 7.76 6.24
CA SER A 65 9.95 8.95 7.07
C SER A 65 11.14 9.78 6.57
N GLY A 66 10.99 11.09 6.52
CA GLY A 66 12.09 12.02 6.23
C GLY A 66 12.49 12.18 4.75
N ALA A 67 11.86 11.47 3.80
CA ALA A 67 12.02 11.78 2.38
C ALA A 67 11.08 12.94 2.01
N PRO A 68 11.58 14.15 1.68
CA PRO A 68 10.73 15.10 0.97
C PRO A 68 10.26 14.41 -0.30
N ALA A 69 8.94 14.38 -0.56
CA ALA A 69 8.45 14.10 -1.90
C ALA A 69 9.25 15.01 -2.82
N ASP A 70 10.04 14.44 -3.73
CA ASP A 70 10.93 15.18 -4.63
C ASP A 70 10.12 16.28 -5.32
N ARG A 71 10.13 17.46 -4.69
CA ARG A 71 9.78 18.70 -5.33
C ARG A 71 11.00 18.95 -6.18
N ARG A 72 10.93 18.52 -7.43
CA ARG A 72 11.66 19.18 -8.51
C ARG A 72 11.26 20.65 -8.49
N ARG A 73 11.88 21.42 -7.60
CA ARG A 73 11.92 22.86 -7.60
C ARG A 73 12.86 23.19 -8.75
N PRO A 74 12.40 23.76 -9.87
CA PRO A 74 13.35 24.28 -10.83
C PRO A 74 14.20 25.33 -10.08
N PRO A 75 15.55 25.28 -10.19
CA PRO A 75 16.38 26.33 -9.61
C PRO A 75 15.98 27.66 -10.24
N GLY A 76 15.97 28.71 -9.42
CA GLY A 76 15.51 30.03 -9.83
C GLY A 76 16.17 30.48 -11.14
N SER A 77 15.32 30.85 -12.10
CA SER A 77 15.74 31.69 -13.22
C SER A 77 16.00 33.08 -12.64
N ASN A 78 17.26 33.38 -12.37
CA ASN A 78 17.73 34.75 -12.22
C ASN A 78 18.99 34.90 -13.06
N ALA A 79 18.78 35.24 -14.33
CA ALA A 79 19.74 35.84 -15.24
C ALA A 79 18.93 36.50 -16.37
#